data_AF-A0A257XC16-F1
#
_entry.id   AF-A0A257XC16-F1
#
_cell.length_a   1.000
_cell.length_b   1.000
_cell.length_c   1.000
_cell.angle_alpha   90.00
_cell.angle_beta   90.00
_cell.angle_gamma   90.00
#
_symmetry.space_group_name_H-M   'P 1'
#
loop_
_entity.id
_entity.type
_entity.pdbx_description
1 polymer ?
#
loop_
_entity_poly.entity_id
_entity_poly.type
_entity_poly.pdbx_seq_one_letter_code
_entity_poly.pdbx_strand_id
1 'polypeptide(L)'
;MELRSKRGADITTLPYEEIGSTLADAPRKVLRNTYMLLGLNLAFGALIAGTAAAMAWPSPGILLTLAGYFGLLFAVSRFRDSGVGVLLTFALTGFMGYTIGPLLSSVVALPGGGQIV
;
A
#
# COMPACT_ATOMS: atom_id res chain seq x y z
N MET A 1 31.87 38.15 -19.55
CA MET A 1 32.49 36.95 -20.16
C MET A 1 32.70 35.88 -19.07
N GLU A 2 31.67 35.55 -18.28
CA GLU A 2 31.82 34.76 -17.03
C GLU A 2 30.76 33.65 -16.81
N LEU A 3 29.90 33.36 -17.79
CA LEU A 3 28.73 32.50 -17.56
C LEU A 3 28.94 31.00 -17.86
N ARG A 4 30.19 30.49 -17.82
CA ARG A 4 30.49 29.07 -18.07
C ARG A 4 31.11 28.29 -16.91
N SER A 5 31.35 28.91 -15.76
CA SER A 5 32.14 28.31 -14.66
C SER A 5 31.33 27.57 -13.58
N LYS A 6 30.02 27.37 -13.78
CA LYS A 6 29.14 26.65 -12.84
C LYS A 6 28.45 25.43 -13.47
N ARG A 7 28.92 24.95 -14.63
CA ARG A 7 28.27 23.87 -15.40
C ARG A 7 28.88 22.48 -15.22
N GLY A 8 30.01 22.32 -14.53
CA GLY A 8 30.58 21.00 -14.36
C GLY A 8 31.42 20.96 -13.10
N ALA A 9 30.83 20.49 -12.00
CA ALA A 9 31.60 19.60 -11.16
C ALA A 9 32.00 18.45 -12.10
N ASP A 10 33.26 18.43 -12.51
CA ASP A 10 33.78 17.44 -13.43
C ASP A 10 33.76 16.09 -12.70
N ILE A 11 32.73 15.28 -12.97
CA ILE A 11 32.52 13.96 -12.37
C ILE A 11 33.69 13.01 -12.67
N THR A 12 34.60 13.37 -13.59
CA THR A 12 35.83 12.62 -13.87
C THR A 12 36.94 12.91 -12.85
N THR A 13 36.84 14.01 -12.08
CA THR A 13 37.86 14.44 -11.10
C THR A 13 37.48 14.20 -9.64
N LEU A 14 36.22 13.85 -9.37
CA LEU A 14 35.79 13.53 -8.02
C LEU A 14 36.20 12.08 -7.68
N PRO A 15 36.71 11.81 -6.46
CA PRO A 15 37.04 10.46 -6.03
C PRO A 15 35.81 9.56 -6.21
N TYR A 16 35.97 8.43 -6.89
CA TYR A 16 34.88 7.52 -7.25
C TYR A 16 34.04 7.06 -6.04
N GLU A 17 34.60 7.08 -4.82
CA GLU A 17 33.88 6.85 -3.56
C GLU A 17 32.77 7.88 -3.28
N GLU A 18 32.97 9.15 -3.64
CA GLU A 18 32.02 10.24 -3.41
C GLU A 18 30.86 10.20 -4.41
N ILE A 19 31.14 9.86 -5.68
CA ILE A 19 30.11 9.65 -6.70
C ILE A 19 29.31 8.37 -6.39
N GLY A 20 29.98 7.30 -5.97
CA GLY A 20 29.33 6.05 -5.58
C GLY A 20 28.38 6.22 -4.39
N SER A 21 28.76 7.00 -3.38
CA SER A 21 27.93 7.25 -2.19
C SER A 21 26.71 8.13 -2.50
N THR A 22 26.89 9.21 -3.25
CA THR A 22 25.78 10.10 -3.65
C THR A 22 24.76 9.43 -4.59
N LEU A 23 25.23 8.61 -5.55
CA LEU A 23 24.37 7.80 -6.40
C LEU A 23 23.73 6.61 -5.66
N ALA A 24 24.36 6.08 -4.61
CA ALA A 24 23.80 5.01 -3.80
C ALA A 24 22.68 5.47 -2.85
N ASP A 25 22.68 6.75 -2.45
CA ASP A 25 21.69 7.30 -1.52
C ASP A 25 20.32 7.55 -2.18
N ALA A 26 20.30 8.06 -3.42
CA ALA A 26 19.05 8.42 -4.09
C ALA A 26 18.11 7.21 -4.34
N PRO A 27 18.56 6.07 -4.88
CA PRO A 27 17.73 4.88 -5.05
C PRO A 27 17.29 4.27 -3.71
N ARG A 28 18.22 4.21 -2.74
CA ARG A 28 17.98 3.60 -1.42
C ARG A 28 16.89 4.33 -0.63
N LYS A 29 16.79 5.65 -0.80
CA LYS A 29 15.73 6.48 -0.21
C LYS A 29 14.34 6.13 -0.76
N VAL A 30 14.22 5.91 -2.07
CA VAL A 30 12.93 5.54 -2.70
C VAL A 30 12.52 4.13 -2.28
N LEU A 31 13.45 3.17 -2.28
CA LEU A 31 13.21 1.82 -1.77
C LEU A 31 12.68 1.85 -0.34
N ARG A 32 13.34 2.56 0.57
CA ARG A 32 12.88 2.68 1.96
C ARG A 32 11.48 3.30 2.06
N ASN A 33 11.19 4.33 1.26
CA ASN A 33 9.88 4.97 1.25
C ASN A 33 8.78 4.04 0.70
N THR A 34 9.06 3.30 -0.36
CA THR A 34 8.15 2.28 -0.91
C THR A 34 7.91 1.15 0.08
N TYR A 35 8.97 0.65 0.73
CA TYR A 35 8.86 -0.37 1.77
C TYR A 35 8.07 0.13 2.99
N MET A 36 8.26 1.38 3.40
CA MET A 36 7.48 1.99 4.48
C MET A 36 6.00 2.10 4.13
N LEU A 37 5.65 2.57 2.93
CA LEU A 37 4.26 2.65 2.49
C LEU A 37 3.62 1.27 2.33
N LEU A 38 4.37 0.29 1.82
CA LEU A 38 3.91 -1.10 1.70
C LEU A 38 3.67 -1.72 3.09
N GLY A 39 4.62 -1.53 4.01
CA GLY A 39 4.52 -2.01 5.38
C GLY A 39 3.34 -1.39 6.14
N LEU A 40 3.09 -0.09 5.96
CA LEU A 40 1.92 0.57 6.54
C LEU A 40 0.60 0.00 5.96
N ASN A 41 0.58 -0.32 4.66
CA ASN A 41 -0.56 -1.00 4.02
C ASN A 41 -0.82 -2.39 4.61
N LEU A 42 0.23 -3.19 4.83
CA LEU A 42 0.10 -4.50 5.48
C LEU A 42 -0.35 -4.38 6.93
N ALA A 43 0.19 -3.43 7.70
CA ALA A 43 -0.22 -3.19 9.09
C ALA A 43 -1.70 -2.79 9.18
N PHE A 44 -2.14 -1.91 8.29
CA PHE A 44 -3.55 -1.52 8.19
C PHE A 44 -4.45 -2.69 7.77
N GLY A 45 -4.03 -3.48 6.78
CA GLY A 45 -4.74 -4.68 6.35
C GLY A 45 -4.91 -5.69 7.48
N ALA A 46 -3.86 -5.92 8.27
CA ALA A 46 -3.89 -6.78 9.46
C ALA A 46 -4.85 -6.24 10.53
N LEU A 47 -4.85 -4.92 10.78
CA LEU A 47 -5.80 -4.28 11.70
C LEU A 47 -7.25 -4.48 11.26
N ILE A 48 -7.55 -4.27 9.98
CA ILE A 48 -8.92 -4.43 9.50
C ILE A 48 -9.33 -5.90 9.45
N ALA A 49 -8.46 -6.81 9.02
CA ALA A 49 -8.74 -8.24 9.09
C ALA A 49 -9.01 -8.70 10.53
N GLY A 50 -8.20 -8.22 11.50
CA GLY A 50 -8.40 -8.51 12.91
C GLY A 50 -9.72 -7.96 13.46
N THR A 51 -10.07 -6.73 13.13
CA THR A 51 -11.36 -6.14 13.55
C THR A 51 -12.57 -6.78 12.86
N ALA A 52 -12.46 -7.16 11.58
CA ALA A 52 -13.50 -7.85 10.83
C ALA A 52 -13.73 -9.28 11.34
N ALA A 53 -12.66 -10.00 11.70
CA ALA A 53 -12.75 -11.31 12.35
C ALA A 53 -13.39 -11.22 13.74
N ALA A 54 -13.16 -10.13 14.48
CA ALA A 54 -13.74 -9.91 15.81
C ALA A 54 -15.22 -9.52 15.80
N MET A 55 -15.73 -8.87 14.75
CA MET A 55 -17.08 -8.28 14.74
C MET A 55 -18.18 -9.13 14.10
N ALA A 56 -17.87 -10.22 13.40
CA ALA A 56 -18.84 -11.22 12.90
C ALA A 56 -20.18 -10.62 12.38
N TRP A 57 -20.12 -9.50 11.65
CA TRP A 57 -21.33 -8.77 11.24
C TRP A 57 -22.01 -9.46 10.05
N PRO A 58 -23.36 -9.52 10.04
CA PRO A 58 -24.13 -10.07 8.93
C PRO A 58 -23.86 -9.26 7.64
N SER A 59 -23.86 -9.96 6.51
CA SER A 59 -23.24 -9.46 5.28
C SER A 59 -23.79 -8.09 4.84
N PRO A 60 -22.92 -7.12 4.53
CA PRO A 60 -23.33 -6.00 3.70
C PRO A 60 -23.74 -6.57 2.34
N GLY A 61 -24.97 -6.31 1.89
CA GLY A 61 -25.52 -6.92 0.68
C GLY A 61 -24.63 -6.76 -0.56
N ILE A 62 -24.73 -7.72 -1.47
CA ILE A 62 -23.93 -7.83 -2.72
C ILE A 62 -23.87 -6.51 -3.52
N LEU A 63 -24.93 -5.70 -3.45
CA LEU A 63 -25.01 -4.44 -4.17
C LEU A 63 -24.10 -3.36 -3.58
N LEU A 64 -23.93 -3.33 -2.25
CA LEU A 64 -23.03 -2.40 -1.59
C LEU A 64 -21.57 -2.80 -1.83
N THR A 65 -21.27 -4.10 -1.80
CA THR A 65 -19.94 -4.63 -2.14
C THR A 65 -19.57 -4.33 -3.58
N LEU A 66 -20.50 -4.51 -4.51
CA LEU A 66 -20.27 -4.20 -5.93
C LEU A 66 -20.11 -2.70 -6.16
N ALA A 67 -21.03 -1.87 -5.65
CA ALA A 67 -20.96 -0.42 -5.82
C ALA A 67 -19.73 0.20 -5.12
N GLY A 68 -19.42 -0.27 -3.92
CA GLY A 68 -18.24 0.14 -3.16
C GLY A 68 -16.94 -0.28 -3.82
N TYR A 69 -16.83 -1.54 -4.26
CA TYR A 69 -15.62 -2.05 -4.93
C TYR A 69 -15.36 -1.34 -6.26
N PHE A 70 -16.36 -1.26 -7.16
CA PHE A 70 -16.21 -0.59 -8.44
C PHE A 70 -16.04 0.93 -8.30
N GLY A 71 -16.74 1.55 -7.36
CA GLY A 71 -16.62 2.99 -7.06
C GLY A 71 -15.26 3.36 -6.48
N LEU A 72 -14.76 2.59 -5.50
CA LEU A 72 -13.42 2.83 -4.93
C LEU A 72 -12.31 2.46 -5.92
N LEU A 73 -12.44 1.40 -6.71
CA LEU A 73 -11.45 1.08 -7.75
C LEU A 73 -11.31 2.21 -8.76
N PHE A 74 -12.44 2.77 -9.20
CA PHE A 74 -12.42 3.92 -10.10
C PHE A 74 -11.75 5.12 -9.44
N ALA A 75 -12.09 5.44 -8.20
CA ALA A 75 -11.45 6.52 -7.44
C ALA A 75 -9.94 6.30 -7.26
N VAL A 76 -9.51 5.10 -6.84
CA VAL A 76 -8.09 4.74 -6.71
C VAL A 76 -7.37 4.91 -8.05
N SER A 77 -7.95 4.39 -9.14
CA SER A 77 -7.36 4.50 -10.48
C SER A 77 -7.25 5.96 -10.95
N ARG A 78 -8.18 6.81 -10.52
CA ARG A 78 -8.24 8.25 -10.86
C ARG A 78 -7.23 9.09 -10.07
N PHE A 79 -6.88 8.67 -8.85
CA PHE A 79 -5.98 9.39 -7.92
C PHE A 79 -4.64 8.67 -7.68
N ARG A 80 -4.26 7.74 -8.56
CA ARG A 80 -3.06 6.90 -8.45
C ARG A 80 -1.72 7.65 -8.34
N ASP A 81 -1.60 8.82 -8.96
CA ASP A 81 -0.37 9.62 -8.96
C ASP A 81 -0.28 10.62 -7.79
N SER A 82 -1.17 10.50 -6.80
CA SER A 82 -1.24 11.41 -5.65
C SER A 82 -1.25 10.64 -4.33
N GLY A 83 -0.79 11.27 -3.25
CA GLY A 83 -0.89 10.73 -1.89
C GLY A 83 -2.33 10.41 -1.47
N VAL A 84 -3.33 11.05 -2.11
CA VAL A 84 -4.76 10.71 -1.96
C VAL A 84 -5.08 9.29 -2.43
N GLY A 85 -4.39 8.81 -3.47
CA GLY A 85 -4.50 7.42 -3.95
C GLY A 85 -4.09 6.40 -2.89
N VAL A 86 -3.08 6.72 -2.08
CA VAL A 86 -2.65 5.87 -0.96
C VAL A 86 -3.76 5.75 0.09
N LEU A 87 -4.42 6.86 0.41
CA LEU A 87 -5.57 6.86 1.33
C LEU A 87 -6.76 6.05 0.78
N LEU A 88 -7.01 6.16 -0.52
CA LEU A 88 -8.05 5.38 -1.20
C LEU A 88 -7.72 3.89 -1.27
N THR A 89 -6.44 3.50 -1.41
CA THR A 89 -6.04 2.08 -1.33
C THR A 89 -6.24 1.50 0.06
N PHE A 90 -6.03 2.29 1.12
CA PHE A 90 -6.41 1.88 2.48
C PHE A 90 -7.92 1.69 2.58
N ALA A 91 -8.73 2.64 2.10
CA ALA A 91 -10.18 2.49 2.11
C ALA A 91 -10.66 1.24 1.34
N LEU A 92 -10.07 0.95 0.17
CA LEU A 92 -10.40 -0.24 -0.63
C LEU A 92 -10.00 -1.53 0.08
N THR A 93 -8.79 -1.57 0.63
CA THR A 93 -8.29 -2.73 1.38
C THR A 93 -9.14 -2.98 2.62
N GLY A 94 -9.57 -1.92 3.30
CA GLY A 94 -10.44 -2.02 4.45
C GLY A 94 -11.84 -2.52 4.11
N PHE A 95 -12.40 -2.04 3.01
CA PHE A 95 -13.66 -2.55 2.48
C PHE A 95 -13.58 -4.04 2.14
N MET A 96 -12.50 -4.47 1.51
CA MET A 96 -12.25 -5.88 1.22
C MET A 96 -12.11 -6.70 2.51
N GLY A 97 -11.31 -6.24 3.49
CA GLY A 97 -11.16 -6.90 4.79
C GLY A 97 -12.48 -7.04 5.55
N TYR A 98 -13.33 -6.01 5.51
CA TYR A 98 -14.68 -6.06 6.05
C TYR A 98 -15.55 -7.13 5.37
N THR A 99 -15.44 -7.27 4.05
CA THR A 99 -16.17 -8.28 3.28
C THR A 99 -15.67 -9.71 3.57
N ILE A 100 -14.40 -9.87 4.01
CA ILE A 100 -13.79 -11.15 4.35
C ILE A 100 -14.25 -11.68 5.72
N GLY A 101 -14.65 -10.83 6.67
CA GLY A 101 -15.09 -11.26 8.01
C GLY A 101 -16.19 -12.36 8.00
N PRO A 102 -17.30 -12.17 7.28
CA PRO A 102 -18.36 -13.17 7.17
C PRO A 102 -17.91 -14.44 6.42
N LEU A 103 -17.09 -14.27 5.37
CA LEU A 103 -16.49 -15.39 4.62
C LEU A 103 -15.63 -16.25 5.55
N LEU A 104 -14.80 -15.63 6.39
CA LEU A 104 -13.96 -16.33 7.36
C LEU A 104 -14.81 -17.07 8.40
N SER A 105 -15.88 -16.44 8.90
CA SER A 105 -16.82 -17.08 9.83
C SER A 105 -17.50 -18.31 9.22
N SER A 106 -17.81 -18.27 7.91
CA SER A 106 -18.37 -19.43 7.20
C SER A 106 -17.37 -20.59 7.06
N VAL A 107 -16.08 -20.28 6.83
CA VAL A 107 -15.02 -21.30 6.71
C VAL A 107 -14.74 -21.97 8.06
N VAL A 108 -14.71 -21.21 9.15
CA VAL A 108 -14.50 -21.75 10.51
C VAL A 108 -15.70 -22.57 10.99
N ALA A 109 -16.92 -22.24 10.53
CA ALA A 109 -18.14 -22.97 10.89
C ALA A 109 -18.26 -24.35 10.21
N LEU A 110 -17.42 -24.70 9.22
CA LEU A 110 -17.37 -26.05 8.67
C LEU A 110 -16.75 -27.04 9.67
N PRO A 111 -17.20 -28.32 9.71
CA PRO A 111 -16.60 -29.34 10.58
C PRO A 111 -15.10 -29.50 10.26
N GLY A 112 -14.23 -29.11 11.21
CA GLY A 112 -12.76 -29.11 11.04
C GLY A 112 -12.13 -27.77 10.64
N GLY A 113 -12.92 -26.71 10.42
CA GLY A 113 -12.43 -25.40 9.96
C GLY A 113 -11.50 -24.67 10.94
N GLY A 114 -11.73 -24.82 12.25
CA GLY A 114 -10.86 -24.25 13.29
C GLY A 114 -9.46 -24.86 13.40
N GLN A 115 -9.17 -25.92 12.62
CA GLN A 115 -7.84 -26.56 12.59
C GLN A 115 -6.99 -26.10 11.39
N ILE A 116 -7.57 -25.32 10.47
CA ILE A 116 -6.94 -24.88 9.21
C ILE A 116 -6.42 -23.42 9.28
N VAL A 117 -6.78 -22.68 10.34
CA VAL A 117 -6.45 -21.26 10.54
C VAL A 117 -5.76 -21.01 11.86
#